data_AF-G2YII0-F1
#
_entry.id   AF-G2YII0-F1
#
_cell.length_a   1.000
_cell.length_b   1.000
_cell.length_c   1.000
_cell.angle_alpha   90.00
_cell.angle_beta   90.00
_cell.angle_gamma   90.00
#
_symmetry.space_group_name_H-M   'P 1'
#
loop_
_entity.id
_entity.type
_entity.pdbx_description
1 polymer ?
#
loop_
_entity_poly.entity_id
_entity_poly.type
_entity_poly.pdbx_seq_one_letter_code
_entity_poly.pdbx_strand_id
1 'polypeptide(L)'
;MSTAPSPPPLDATPLAVREYISHILHNHYDVPTQEAENLAAQWKYGRGSELRTFDVDVFRSIFGVEAGTMLFAYVRKELGSLKASSSGTLAGGGTAQRAEKDIFGLTPGSRSEKLQAQTFLGLISFVGFLVSYMMYYFLPVTN
;
A
#
# COMPACT_ATOMS: atom_id res chain seq x y z
N MET A 1 7.88 -19.16 -7.76
CA MET A 1 6.61 -18.66 -8.32
C MET A 1 5.92 -17.91 -7.19
N SER A 2 6.17 -16.61 -7.04
CA SER A 2 5.60 -15.80 -5.94
C SER A 2 4.15 -15.50 -6.26
N THR A 3 3.25 -16.38 -5.82
CA THR A 3 1.83 -16.03 -5.78
C THR A 3 1.64 -15.07 -4.62
N ALA A 4 1.16 -13.86 -4.90
CA ALA A 4 0.71 -12.95 -3.86
C ALA A 4 -0.35 -13.69 -3.02
N PRO A 5 -0.21 -13.75 -1.69
CA PRO A 5 -1.21 -14.40 -0.86
C PRO A 5 -2.49 -13.57 -0.94
N SER A 6 -3.64 -14.23 -1.05
CA SER A 6 -4.93 -13.55 -1.01
C SER A 6 -5.13 -12.89 0.36
N PRO A 7 -5.70 -11.68 0.43
CA PRO A 7 -5.93 -11.02 1.71
C PRO A 7 -6.84 -11.87 2.61
N PRO A 8 -6.50 -12.00 3.91
CA PRO A 8 -7.19 -12.91 4.81
C PRO A 8 -8.67 -12.50 4.97
N PRO A 9 -9.60 -13.45 5.16
CA PRO A 9 -11.02 -13.15 5.35
C PRO A 9 -11.26 -12.34 6.64
N LEU A 10 -12.45 -11.75 6.79
CA LEU A 10 -12.76 -10.78 7.87
C LEU A 10 -12.64 -11.39 9.27
N ASP A 11 -13.00 -12.65 9.38
CA ASP A 11 -12.97 -13.49 10.57
C ASP A 11 -11.62 -14.16 10.82
N ALA A 12 -10.61 -13.90 9.96
CA ALA A 12 -9.29 -14.51 10.10
C ALA A 12 -8.68 -14.25 11.48
N THR A 13 -8.11 -15.32 12.05
CA THR A 13 -7.47 -15.25 13.36
C THR A 13 -6.21 -14.37 13.31
N PRO A 14 -5.79 -13.81 14.44
CA PRO A 14 -4.55 -13.03 14.49
C PRO A 14 -3.34 -13.81 13.98
N LEU A 15 -3.29 -15.12 14.23
CA LEU A 15 -2.24 -16.00 13.71
C LEU A 15 -2.21 -16.00 12.17
N ALA A 16 -3.37 -16.22 11.54
CA ALA A 16 -3.48 -16.22 10.08
C ALA A 16 -3.09 -14.85 9.47
N VAL A 17 -3.38 -13.75 10.18
CA VAL A 17 -2.97 -12.41 9.75
C VAL A 17 -1.46 -12.22 9.85
N ARG A 18 -0.80 -12.78 10.88
CA ARG A 18 0.67 -12.74 11.00
C ARG A 18 1.35 -13.51 9.87
N GLU A 19 0.87 -14.71 9.58
CA GLU A 19 1.39 -15.53 8.48
C GLU A 19 1.23 -14.81 7.14
N TYR A 20 0.09 -14.15 6.93
CA TYR A 20 -0.14 -13.32 5.76
C TYR A 20 0.87 -12.16 5.66
N ILE A 21 1.08 -11.43 6.77
CA ILE A 21 2.02 -10.29 6.82
C ILE A 21 3.45 -10.77 6.56
N SER A 22 3.91 -11.84 7.21
CA SER A 22 5.27 -12.36 7.01
C SER A 22 5.48 -12.83 5.57
N HIS A 23 4.45 -13.46 4.98
CA HIS A 23 4.50 -13.89 3.58
C HIS A 23 4.58 -12.71 2.61
N ILE A 24 3.90 -11.59 2.88
CA ILE A 24 4.05 -10.37 2.07
C ILE A 24 5.46 -9.79 2.22
N LEU A 25 5.91 -9.59 3.45
CA LEU A 25 7.23 -9.00 3.72
C LEU A 25 8.34 -9.81 3.05
N HIS A 26 8.27 -11.14 3.14
CA HIS A 26 9.26 -12.01 2.53
C HIS A 26 9.16 -12.04 0.99
N ASN A 27 7.97 -12.30 0.42
CA ASN A 27 7.86 -12.55 -1.03
C ASN A 27 7.73 -11.30 -1.90
N HIS A 28 7.26 -10.18 -1.33
CA HIS A 28 7.07 -8.93 -2.07
C HIS A 28 8.16 -7.89 -1.81
N TYR A 29 8.76 -7.93 -0.62
CA TYR A 29 9.75 -6.94 -0.20
C TYR A 29 11.13 -7.55 0.06
N ASP A 30 11.32 -8.86 -0.23
CA ASP A 30 12.56 -9.62 -0.02
C ASP A 30 13.13 -9.48 1.41
N VAL A 31 12.26 -9.25 2.39
CA VAL A 31 12.66 -9.18 3.79
C VAL A 31 13.10 -10.58 4.24
N PRO A 32 14.23 -10.72 4.95
CA PRO A 32 14.65 -12.00 5.49
C PRO A 32 13.53 -12.66 6.32
N THR A 33 13.30 -13.96 6.15
CA THR A 33 12.18 -14.68 6.77
C THR A 33 12.06 -14.43 8.27
N GLN A 34 13.21 -14.45 8.98
CA GLN A 34 13.25 -14.22 10.42
C GLN A 34 12.86 -12.79 10.83
N GLU A 35 13.22 -11.79 10.01
CA GLU A 35 12.83 -10.40 10.23
C GLU A 35 11.36 -10.17 9.89
N ALA A 36 10.87 -10.79 8.80
CA ALA A 36 9.46 -10.76 8.41
C ALA A 36 8.55 -11.36 9.50
N GLU A 37 8.97 -12.46 10.13
CA GLU A 37 8.26 -13.08 11.26
C GLU A 37 8.27 -12.18 12.51
N ASN A 38 9.40 -11.54 12.81
CA ASN A 38 9.50 -10.62 13.95
C ASN A 38 8.61 -9.38 13.78
N LEU A 39 8.55 -8.84 12.56
CA LEU A 39 7.65 -7.75 12.20
C LEU A 39 6.20 -8.19 12.28
N ALA A 40 5.85 -9.34 11.70
CA ALA A 40 4.52 -9.91 11.79
C ALA A 40 4.08 -10.15 13.25
N ALA A 41 5.00 -10.58 14.12
CA ALA A 41 4.72 -10.81 15.54
C ALA A 41 4.29 -9.54 16.30
N GLN A 42 4.57 -8.33 15.78
CA GLN A 42 4.05 -7.08 16.36
C GLN A 42 2.52 -6.99 16.26
N TRP A 43 1.90 -7.72 15.34
CA TRP A 43 0.45 -7.78 15.19
C TRP A 43 -0.18 -8.72 16.23
N LYS A 44 -0.35 -8.22 17.47
CA LYS A 44 -0.69 -9.06 18.62
C LYS A 44 -2.14 -9.55 18.63
N TYR A 45 -3.10 -8.66 18.40
CA TYR A 45 -4.53 -8.93 18.64
C TYR A 45 -5.44 -8.68 17.45
N GLY A 46 -4.97 -7.99 16.41
CA GLY A 46 -5.78 -7.65 15.26
C GLY A 46 -6.19 -8.89 14.47
N ARG A 47 -7.43 -8.93 14.01
CA ARG A 47 -7.97 -9.93 13.08
C ARG A 47 -7.96 -9.38 11.66
N GLY A 48 -8.44 -10.18 10.72
CA GLY A 48 -8.54 -9.75 9.33
C GLY A 48 -9.46 -8.53 9.14
N SER A 49 -10.45 -8.30 10.00
CA SER A 49 -11.28 -7.10 10.02
C SER A 49 -10.46 -5.84 10.31
N GLU A 50 -9.61 -5.89 11.33
CA GLU A 50 -8.77 -4.77 11.75
C GLU A 50 -7.73 -4.44 10.67
N LEU A 51 -7.17 -5.45 10.00
CA LEU A 51 -6.23 -5.25 8.90
C LEU A 51 -6.81 -4.39 7.76
N ARG A 52 -8.13 -4.46 7.51
CA ARG A 52 -8.81 -3.65 6.48
C ARG A 52 -9.31 -2.30 6.99
N THR A 53 -9.52 -2.18 8.29
CA THR A 53 -10.20 -1.03 8.91
C THR A 53 -9.19 -0.02 9.44
N PHE A 54 -8.05 -0.49 9.95
CA PHE A 54 -7.02 0.35 10.54
C PHE A 54 -6.41 1.33 9.52
N ASP A 55 -6.06 2.50 10.04
CA ASP A 55 -5.43 3.56 9.27
C ASP A 55 -3.90 3.38 9.22
N VAL A 56 -3.26 4.08 8.28
CA VAL A 56 -1.81 4.02 8.07
C VAL A 56 -1.03 4.35 9.34
N ASP A 57 -1.52 5.26 10.18
CA ASP A 57 -0.85 5.64 11.42
C ASP A 57 -0.83 4.50 12.45
N VAL A 58 -1.87 3.65 12.47
CA VAL A 58 -1.90 2.45 13.32
C VAL A 58 -0.89 1.42 12.81
N PHE A 59 -0.82 1.21 11.49
CA PHE A 59 0.20 0.35 10.90
C PHE A 59 1.61 0.85 11.23
N ARG A 60 1.86 2.16 11.13
CA ARG A 60 3.14 2.78 11.48
C ARG A 60 3.48 2.63 12.96
N SER A 61 2.47 2.74 13.82
CA SER A 61 2.66 2.56 15.26
C SER A 61 3.00 1.11 15.63
N ILE A 62 2.50 0.12 14.87
CA ILE A 62 2.72 -1.31 15.16
C ILE A 62 4.02 -1.82 14.54
N PHE A 63 4.25 -1.50 13.27
CA PHE A 63 5.37 -2.06 12.48
C PHE A 63 6.53 -1.09 12.28
N GLY A 64 6.39 0.16 12.70
CA GLY A 64 7.32 1.24 12.38
C GLY A 64 6.93 1.99 11.12
N VAL A 65 7.49 3.19 10.95
CA VAL A 65 7.11 4.14 9.90
C VAL A 65 7.26 3.55 8.50
N GLU A 66 8.34 2.82 8.26
CA GLU A 66 8.67 2.23 6.96
C GLU A 66 7.76 1.03 6.64
N ALA A 67 7.89 -0.06 7.41
CA ALA A 67 7.13 -1.29 7.18
C ALA A 67 5.62 -1.07 7.27
N GLY A 68 5.15 -0.22 8.19
CA GLY A 68 3.74 0.11 8.34
C GLY A 68 3.16 0.82 7.13
N THR A 69 3.90 1.76 6.53
CA THR A 69 3.46 2.46 5.30
C THR A 69 3.38 1.49 4.12
N MET A 70 4.39 0.63 3.96
CA MET A 70 4.44 -0.37 2.88
C MET A 70 3.31 -1.40 2.98
N LEU A 71 3.08 -1.95 4.18
CA LEU A 71 2.00 -2.92 4.42
C LEU A 71 0.62 -2.31 4.16
N PHE A 72 0.39 -1.08 4.63
CA PHE A 72 -0.86 -0.37 4.38
C PHE A 72 -1.12 -0.17 2.88
N ALA A 73 -0.11 0.31 2.14
CA ALA A 73 -0.22 0.53 0.71
C ALA A 73 -0.55 -0.79 -0.04
N TYR A 74 0.12 -1.88 0.33
CA TYR A 74 -0.13 -3.20 -0.24
C TYR A 74 -1.56 -3.68 0.02
N VAL A 75 -2.01 -3.64 1.29
CA VAL A 75 -3.36 -4.08 1.67
C VAL A 75 -4.43 -3.27 0.94
N ARG A 76 -4.27 -1.94 0.84
CA ARG A 76 -5.23 -1.07 0.12
C ARG A 76 -5.27 -1.37 -1.38
N LYS A 77 -4.11 -1.64 -2.00
CA LYS A 77 -4.01 -2.03 -3.40
C LYS A 77 -4.75 -3.35 -3.66
N GLU A 78 -4.56 -4.36 -2.81
CA GLU A 78 -5.24 -5.66 -2.92
C GLU A 78 -6.76 -5.53 -2.77
N LEU A 79 -7.23 -4.73 -1.81
CA LEU A 79 -8.67 -4.48 -1.64
C LEU A 79 -9.28 -3.73 -2.83
N GLY A 80 -8.56 -2.77 -3.39
CA GLY A 80 -8.97 -2.07 -4.61
C GLY A 80 -9.07 -3.01 -5.80
N SER A 81 -8.12 -3.94 -5.95
CA SER A 81 -8.11 -4.97 -6.98
C SER A 81 -9.31 -5.92 -6.87
N LEU A 82 -9.63 -6.38 -5.64
CA LEU A 82 -10.80 -7.23 -5.39
C LEU A 82 -12.14 -6.52 -5.69
N LYS A 83 -12.23 -5.22 -5.40
CA LYS A 83 -13.43 -4.43 -5.73
C LYS A 83 -13.59 -4.22 -7.24
N ALA A 84 -12.49 -4.02 -7.96
CA ALA A 84 -12.52 -3.92 -9.42
C ALA A 84 -12.91 -5.26 -10.08
N SER A 85 -12.43 -6.38 -9.54
CA SER A 85 -12.75 -7.72 -10.04
C SER A 85 -14.20 -8.15 -9.77
N SER A 86 -14.80 -7.68 -8.67
CA SER A 86 -16.21 -7.95 -8.35
C SER A 86 -17.21 -7.02 -9.04
N SER A 87 -16.76 -5.93 -9.70
CA SER A 87 -17.60 -5.06 -10.54
C SER A 87 -17.47 -5.45 -12.01
N GLY A 88 -17.85 -6.69 -12.31
CA GLY A 88 -17.69 -7.30 -13.63
C GLY A 88 -18.94 -8.02 -14.11
N THR A 89 -20.12 -7.41 -14.04
CA THR A 89 -21.29 -7.79 -14.87
C THR A 89 -22.24 -6.61 -14.97
N LEU A 90 -22.10 -5.81 -16.03
CA LEU A 90 -23.21 -5.22 -16.81
C LEU A 90 -22.66 -4.90 -18.19
N ALA A 91 -22.75 -5.87 -19.09
CA ALA A 91 -22.58 -5.66 -20.54
C ALA A 91 -23.95 -5.28 -21.12
N GLY A 92 -23.99 -4.23 -21.94
CA GLY A 92 -25.18 -3.83 -22.69
C GLY A 92 -24.95 -2.51 -23.41
N GLY A 93 -24.32 -2.57 -24.58
CA GLY A 93 -23.89 -1.41 -25.36
C GLY A 93 -25.00 -0.70 -26.16
N GLY A 94 -24.58 0.36 -26.87
CA GLY A 94 -25.24 0.78 -28.11
C GLY A 94 -25.50 2.28 -28.27
N THR A 95 -24.58 2.94 -29.00
CA THR A 95 -24.82 3.96 -30.03
C THR A 95 -25.25 5.40 -29.68
N ALA A 96 -24.84 6.29 -30.59
CA ALA A 96 -25.40 7.59 -30.93
C ALA A 96 -24.86 8.83 -30.20
N GLN A 97 -23.81 9.35 -30.81
CA GLN A 97 -23.57 10.78 -31.00
C GLN A 97 -24.88 11.59 -31.14
N ARG A 98 -25.20 12.46 -30.18
CA ARG A 98 -25.98 13.68 -30.43
C ARG A 98 -25.69 14.71 -29.34
N ALA A 99 -25.13 15.83 -29.77
CA ALA A 99 -24.98 17.02 -28.97
C ALA A 99 -26.38 17.59 -28.67
N GLU A 100 -26.77 17.68 -27.39
CA GLU A 100 -27.82 18.60 -26.94
C GLU A 100 -27.74 18.86 -25.43
N LYS A 101 -26.95 19.86 -25.07
CA LYS A 101 -27.21 20.93 -24.08
C LYS A 101 -28.23 20.60 -22.96
N ASP A 102 -27.71 20.52 -21.74
CA ASP A 102 -28.49 20.46 -20.50
C ASP A 102 -29.42 21.68 -20.35
N ILE A 103 -30.71 21.42 -20.11
CA ILE A 103 -31.78 22.42 -19.85
C ILE A 103 -31.52 23.29 -18.61
N PHE A 104 -30.62 22.88 -17.71
CA PHE A 104 -30.35 23.62 -16.48
C PHE A 104 -29.01 24.32 -16.42
N GLY A 105 -28.28 24.51 -17.52
CA GLY A 105 -27.25 25.55 -17.64
C GLY A 105 -26.25 25.70 -16.49
N LEU A 106 -25.96 24.64 -15.73
CA LEU A 106 -25.08 24.68 -14.57
C LEU A 106 -23.85 23.85 -14.88
N THR A 107 -22.77 24.54 -15.23
CA THR A 107 -21.40 24.03 -15.11
C THR A 107 -21.07 23.80 -13.63
N PRO A 108 -20.75 22.58 -13.17
CA PRO A 108 -20.00 22.39 -11.94
C PRO A 108 -18.50 22.54 -12.25
N GLY A 109 -17.90 23.50 -11.54
CA GLY A 109 -16.58 24.05 -11.79
C GLY A 109 -15.43 23.05 -11.88
N SER A 110 -14.58 23.32 -12.86
CA SER A 110 -13.18 22.91 -12.95
C SER A 110 -12.44 23.17 -11.63
N ARG A 111 -12.03 22.10 -10.95
CA ARG A 111 -11.13 22.16 -9.78
C ARG A 111 -9.83 21.40 -10.07
N SER A 112 -8.87 22.16 -10.58
CA SER A 112 -7.43 22.09 -10.28
C SER A 112 -6.71 20.74 -10.44
N GLU A 113 -6.40 20.36 -11.67
CA GLU A 113 -5.27 19.48 -11.97
C GLU A 113 -3.96 20.26 -11.92
N LYS A 114 -3.39 20.43 -10.72
CA LYS A 114 -1.98 20.83 -10.57
C LYS A 114 -1.40 20.21 -9.31
N LEU A 115 -1.24 18.89 -9.24
CA LEU A 115 -0.45 18.29 -8.17
C LEU A 115 0.03 16.88 -8.50
N GLN A 116 0.87 16.74 -9.53
CA GLN A 116 1.57 15.48 -9.75
C GLN A 116 2.90 15.59 -10.49
N ALA A 117 3.69 16.64 -10.21
CA ALA A 117 5.03 16.75 -10.80
C ALA A 117 6.15 17.20 -9.84
N GLN A 118 5.85 17.52 -8.57
CA GLN A 118 6.86 18.09 -7.67
C GLN A 118 7.49 17.13 -6.65
N THR A 119 6.95 15.94 -6.43
CA THR A 119 7.42 15.06 -5.32
C THR A 119 8.42 13.98 -5.74
N PHE A 120 8.76 13.87 -7.04
CA PHE A 120 9.67 12.83 -7.50
C PHE A 120 11.16 13.22 -7.42
N LEU A 121 11.51 14.52 -7.49
CA LEU A 121 12.92 14.92 -7.47
C LEU A 121 13.57 14.86 -6.07
N GLY A 122 12.79 15.01 -5.00
CA GLY A 122 13.32 14.95 -3.63
C GLY A 122 13.70 13.54 -3.17
N LEU A 123 12.99 12.51 -3.67
CA LEU A 123 13.17 11.12 -3.25
C LEU A 123 14.50 10.53 -3.73
N ILE A 124 14.96 10.92 -4.93
CA ILE A 124 16.22 10.44 -5.51
C ILE A 124 17.42 11.04 -4.78
N SER A 125 17.31 12.31 -4.34
CA SER A 125 18.39 12.97 -3.60
C SER A 125 18.56 12.43 -2.17
N PHE A 126 17.47 11.96 -1.54
CA PHE A 126 17.51 11.41 -0.19
C PHE A 126 18.20 10.04 -0.13
N VAL A 127 17.97 9.18 -1.13
CA VAL A 127 18.64 7.87 -1.22
C VAL A 127 20.15 8.04 -1.39
N GLY A 128 20.59 8.98 -2.23
CA GLY A 128 22.02 9.30 -2.38
C GLY A 128 22.66 9.81 -1.09
N PHE A 129 21.93 10.63 -0.32
CA PHE A 129 22.41 11.15 0.96
C PHE A 129 22.49 10.06 2.04
N LEU A 130 21.54 9.12 2.06
CA LEU A 130 21.53 8.01 3.01
C LEU A 130 22.68 7.02 2.77
N VAL A 131 22.97 6.70 1.51
CA VAL A 131 24.11 5.84 1.14
C VAL A 131 25.44 6.54 1.48
N SER A 132 25.56 7.83 1.17
CA SER A 132 26.75 8.62 1.52
C SER A 132 26.95 8.74 3.05
N TYR A 133 25.86 8.90 3.80
CA TYR A 133 25.88 9.00 5.26
C TYR A 133 26.28 7.67 5.91
N MET A 134 25.75 6.56 5.41
CA MET A 134 26.12 5.21 5.89
C MET A 134 27.58 4.87 5.57
N MET A 135 28.11 5.27 4.42
CA MET A 135 29.55 5.11 4.13
C MET A 135 30.45 5.96 5.03
N TYR A 136 30.03 7.17 5.38
CA TYR A 136 30.86 8.09 6.18
C TYR A 136 30.91 7.72 7.67
N TYR A 137 29.82 7.15 8.21
CA TYR A 137 29.73 6.77 9.63
C TYR A 137 30.13 5.32 9.91
N PHE A 138 30.17 4.45 8.91
CA PHE A 138 30.45 3.02 9.09
C PHE A 138 31.86 2.59 8.66
N LEU A 139 32.74 3.53 8.28
CA LEU A 139 34.17 3.26 8.19
C LEU A 139 34.78 3.36 9.60
N PRO A 140 35.22 2.25 10.23
CA PRO A 140 36.00 2.35 11.44
C PRO A 140 37.34 3.01 11.08
N VAL A 141 37.61 4.17 11.70
CA VAL A 141 38.97 4.67 11.87
C VAL A 141 39.72 3.58 12.63
N THR A 142 40.42 2.73 11.90
CA THR A 142 41.49 1.91 12.44
C THR A 142 42.65 2.86 12.74
N ASN A 143 42.78 3.22 14.01
CA ASN A 143 44.06 3.61 14.60
C ASN A 143 44.13 3.04 16.01
#